data_AF-A0A3L6JP31-F1
#
_entry.id   AF-A0A3L6JP31-F1
#
_cell.length_a   1.000
_cell.length_b   1.000
_cell.length_c   1.000
_cell.angle_alpha   90.00
_cell.angle_beta   90.00
_cell.angle_gamma   90.00
#
_symmetry.space_group_name_H-M   'P 1'
#
loop_
_entity.id
_entity.type
_entity.pdbx_description
1 polymer ?
#
loop_
_entity_poly.entity_id
_entity_poly.type
_entity_poly.pdbx_seq_one_letter_code
_entity_poly.pdbx_strand_id
1 'polypeptide(L)'
;MIELVSKSKSILVYYTVFAVGLAMIALYVWWVADAGVIDLLYGLVLVDYALFVASTLAISFSRTRMARIALTLLSAVFGGIEGYLNLVLFPQPYSGLILFLWAAFGVLLTVASLSWLRELSRAKRDLAIPKASAETIRRG
;
A
#
# COMPACT_ATOMS: atom_id res chain seq x y z
N MET A 1 -7.54 -27.78 -15.74
CA MET A 1 -7.13 -26.63 -16.59
C MET A 1 -7.88 -25.34 -16.23
N ILE A 2 -9.19 -25.40 -15.92
CA ILE A 2 -10.01 -24.23 -15.55
C ILE A 2 -9.54 -23.53 -14.25
N GLU A 3 -9.10 -24.28 -13.23
CA GLU A 3 -8.56 -23.70 -11.98
C GLU A 3 -7.26 -22.89 -12.18
N LEU A 4 -6.38 -23.33 -13.08
CA LEU A 4 -5.11 -22.63 -13.34
C LEU A 4 -5.34 -21.28 -14.04
N VAL A 5 -6.33 -21.22 -14.94
CA VAL A 5 -6.75 -19.99 -15.63
C VAL A 5 -7.45 -19.03 -14.66
N SER A 6 -8.25 -19.54 -13.73
CA SER A 6 -8.87 -18.73 -12.66
C SER A 6 -7.79 -18.11 -11.76
N LYS A 7 -6.80 -18.90 -11.32
CA LYS A 7 -5.70 -18.43 -10.46
C LYS A 7 -4.83 -17.37 -11.14
N SER A 8 -4.55 -17.49 -12.44
CA SER A 8 -3.74 -16.50 -13.16
C SER A 8 -4.48 -15.17 -13.34
N LYS A 9 -5.79 -15.21 -13.57
CA LYS A 9 -6.63 -14.01 -13.65
C LYS A 9 -6.66 -13.24 -12.33
N SER A 10 -6.77 -13.91 -11.19
CA SER A 10 -6.72 -13.25 -9.87
C SER A 10 -5.35 -12.61 -9.60
N ILE A 11 -4.26 -13.26 -9.99
CA ILE A 11 -2.91 -12.71 -9.84
C ILE A 11 -2.73 -11.44 -10.66
N LEU A 12 -3.18 -11.43 -11.92
CA LEU A 12 -3.12 -10.27 -12.79
C LEU A 12 -3.87 -9.07 -12.17
N VAL A 13 -5.08 -9.31 -11.65
CA VAL A 13 -5.86 -8.26 -10.96
C VAL A 13 -5.08 -7.65 -9.78
N TYR A 14 -4.41 -8.47 -8.96
CA TYR A 14 -3.63 -7.96 -7.83
C TYR A 14 -2.47 -7.07 -8.27
N TYR A 15 -1.75 -7.46 -9.32
CA TYR A 15 -0.68 -6.64 -9.88
C TYR A 15 -1.19 -5.37 -10.55
N THR A 16 -2.33 -5.42 -11.24
CA THR A 16 -2.96 -4.22 -11.83
C THR A 16 -3.35 -3.22 -10.74
N VAL A 17 -4.01 -3.68 -9.67
CA VAL A 17 -4.39 -2.82 -8.54
C VAL A 17 -3.15 -2.22 -7.87
N PHE A 18 -2.09 -3.00 -7.71
CA PHE A 18 -0.81 -2.52 -7.18
C PHE A 18 -0.19 -1.43 -8.08
N ALA A 19 -0.16 -1.66 -9.39
CA ALA A 19 0.37 -0.69 -10.34
C ALA A 19 -0.43 0.61 -10.35
N VAL A 20 -1.77 0.52 -10.28
CA VAL A 20 -2.65 1.71 -10.17
C VAL A 20 -2.36 2.46 -8.86
N GLY A 21 -2.26 1.76 -7.74
CA GLY A 21 -1.92 2.38 -6.44
C GLY A 21 -0.57 3.11 -6.49
N LEU A 22 0.47 2.48 -7.03
CA LEU A 22 1.78 3.11 -7.20
C LEU A 22 1.75 4.30 -8.16
N ALA A 23 1.01 4.21 -9.26
CA ALA A 23 0.86 5.32 -10.19
C ALA A 23 0.19 6.53 -9.53
N MET A 24 -0.83 6.32 -8.70
CA MET A 24 -1.48 7.39 -7.94
C MET A 24 -0.51 8.05 -6.95
N ILE A 25 0.29 7.25 -6.22
CA ILE A 25 1.33 7.74 -5.30
C ILE A 25 2.38 8.57 -6.05
N ALA A 26 2.87 8.05 -7.18
CA ALA A 26 3.88 8.74 -7.99
C ALA A 26 3.36 10.06 -8.59
N LEU A 27 2.12 10.08 -9.08
CA LEU A 27 1.47 11.29 -9.57
C LEU A 27 1.27 12.32 -8.47
N TYR A 28 0.91 11.90 -7.26
CA TYR A 28 0.81 12.79 -6.11
C TYR A 28 2.17 13.43 -5.79
N VAL A 29 3.23 12.62 -5.67
CA VAL A 29 4.59 13.12 -5.41
C VAL A 29 5.04 14.07 -6.52
N TRP A 30 4.75 13.74 -7.78
CA TRP A 30 5.03 14.62 -8.91
C TRP A 30 4.32 15.96 -8.75
N TRP A 31 3.01 15.97 -8.48
CA TRP A 31 2.25 17.22 -8.33
C TRP A 31 2.76 18.09 -7.19
N VAL A 32 3.09 17.50 -6.05
CA VAL A 32 3.66 18.24 -4.92
C VAL A 32 5.04 18.81 -5.25
N ALA A 33 5.87 18.06 -6.00
CA ALA A 33 7.20 18.50 -6.41
C ALA A 33 7.17 19.57 -7.52
N ASP A 34 6.25 19.45 -8.47
CA ASP A 34 6.08 20.35 -9.62
C ASP A 34 5.42 21.68 -9.24
N ALA A 35 4.77 21.76 -8.08
CA ALA A 35 4.24 23.00 -7.51
C ALA A 35 5.30 24.10 -7.31
N GLY A 36 6.59 23.80 -7.52
CA GLY A 36 7.59 24.77 -7.94
C GLY A 36 8.13 25.67 -6.84
N VAL A 37 7.79 25.41 -5.57
CA VAL A 37 8.33 26.16 -4.43
C VAL A 37 9.23 25.24 -3.61
N ILE A 38 10.53 25.54 -3.60
CA ILE A 38 11.48 24.97 -2.63
C ILE A 38 11.21 25.65 -1.28
N ASP A 39 10.04 25.35 -0.71
CA ASP A 39 9.66 25.80 0.63
C ASP A 39 9.83 24.66 1.61
N LEU A 40 10.16 25.01 2.86
CA LEU A 40 10.23 24.08 3.98
C LEU A 40 8.93 23.28 4.13
N LEU A 41 7.79 23.91 3.86
CA LEU A 41 6.47 23.29 3.94
C LEU A 41 6.26 22.17 2.90
N TYR A 42 6.76 22.32 1.66
CA TYR A 42 6.68 21.26 0.64
C TYR A 42 7.61 20.08 0.99
N GLY A 43 8.79 20.38 1.54
CA GLY A 43 9.68 19.34 2.08
C GLY A 43 9.02 18.55 3.20
N LEU A 44 8.32 19.23 4.12
CA LEU A 44 7.58 18.59 5.20
C LEU A 44 6.44 17.70 4.69
N VAL A 45 5.69 18.12 3.67
CA VAL A 45 4.66 17.27 3.03
C VAL A 45 5.27 15.99 2.48
N LEU A 46 6.36 16.08 1.71
CA LEU A 46 6.95 14.87 1.12
C LEU A 46 7.49 13.91 2.18
N VAL A 47 8.07 14.45 3.27
CA VAL A 47 8.57 13.62 4.38
C VAL A 47 7.41 12.99 5.15
N ASP A 48 6.38 13.75 5.50
CA ASP A 48 5.19 13.24 6.20
C ASP A 48 4.45 12.20 5.35
N TYR A 49 4.29 12.46 4.05
CA TYR A 49 3.74 11.52 3.09
C TYR A 49 4.55 10.22 3.02
N ALA A 50 5.88 10.29 3.00
CA ALA A 50 6.72 9.11 3.02
C ALA A 50 6.55 8.29 4.30
N LEU A 51 6.39 8.95 5.46
CA LEU A 51 6.11 8.30 6.74
C LEU A 51 4.70 7.70 6.79
N PHE A 52 3.71 8.39 6.21
CA PHE A 52 2.35 7.88 6.03
C PHE A 52 2.33 6.61 5.16
N VAL A 53 2.97 6.65 3.99
CA VAL A 53 3.08 5.50 3.08
C VAL A 53 3.81 4.35 3.77
N ALA A 54 4.97 4.60 4.39
CA ALA A 54 5.78 3.57 5.04
C ALA A 54 5.04 2.91 6.21
N SER A 55 4.41 3.69 7.08
CA SER A 55 3.64 3.18 8.22
C SER A 55 2.45 2.35 7.76
N THR A 56 1.73 2.78 6.73
CA THR A 56 0.57 2.06 6.19
C THR A 56 1.00 0.76 5.47
N LEU A 57 2.06 0.80 4.67
CA LEU A 57 2.63 -0.40 4.03
C LEU A 57 3.08 -1.43 5.06
N ALA A 58 3.72 -0.98 6.13
CA ALA A 58 4.20 -1.84 7.22
C ALA A 58 3.06 -2.63 7.89
N ILE A 59 1.81 -2.13 7.88
CA ILE A 59 0.63 -2.86 8.39
C ILE A 59 0.50 -4.20 7.68
N SER A 60 0.68 -4.24 6.36
CA SER A 60 0.62 -5.48 5.60
C SER A 60 1.71 -6.45 6.06
N PHE A 61 2.91 -5.96 6.41
CA PHE A 61 4.09 -6.73 6.84
C PHE A 61 4.06 -7.24 8.27
N SER A 62 3.25 -6.63 9.12
CA SER A 62 3.17 -6.97 10.53
C SER A 62 2.54 -8.35 10.80
N ARG A 63 3.25 -9.16 11.60
CA ARG A 63 2.80 -10.49 12.03
C ARG A 63 1.97 -10.45 13.31
N THR A 64 2.16 -9.46 14.18
CA THR A 64 1.49 -9.41 15.49
C THR A 64 0.33 -8.42 15.49
N ARG A 65 -0.72 -8.73 16.27
CA ARG A 65 -1.89 -7.87 16.41
C ARG A 65 -1.51 -6.49 16.95
N MET A 66 -0.65 -6.43 17.97
CA MET A 66 -0.22 -5.18 18.58
C MET A 66 0.55 -4.28 17.61
N ALA A 67 1.46 -4.84 16.79
CA ALA A 67 2.17 -4.04 15.81
C ALA A 67 1.24 -3.52 14.69
N ARG A 68 0.20 -4.27 14.29
CA ARG A 68 -0.80 -3.75 13.35
C ARG A 68 -1.56 -2.56 13.95
N ILE A 69 -2.01 -2.66 15.20
CA ILE A 69 -2.72 -1.57 15.88
C ILE A 69 -1.82 -0.33 15.97
N ALA A 70 -0.56 -0.50 16.41
CA ALA A 70 0.38 0.61 16.53
C ALA A 70 0.65 1.28 15.17
N LEU A 71 0.84 0.50 14.11
CA LEU A 71 1.06 1.04 12.76
C LEU A 71 -0.19 1.72 12.19
N THR A 72 -1.39 1.21 12.49
CA THR A 72 -2.64 1.88 12.12
C THR A 72 -2.77 3.24 12.81
N LEU A 73 -2.49 3.31 14.11
CA LEU A 73 -2.50 4.59 14.83
C LEU A 73 -1.46 5.55 14.26
N LEU A 74 -0.25 5.06 13.99
CA LEU A 74 0.82 5.86 13.39
C LEU A 74 0.43 6.39 12.00
N SER A 75 -0.16 5.53 11.16
CA SER A 75 -0.66 5.93 9.84
C SER A 75 -1.81 6.95 9.93
N ALA A 76 -2.65 6.87 10.96
CA ALA A 76 -3.72 7.84 11.17
C ALA A 76 -3.18 9.21 11.60
N VAL A 77 -2.11 9.23 12.42
CA VAL A 77 -1.43 10.47 12.81
C VAL A 77 -0.80 11.14 11.60
N PHE A 78 0.04 10.42 10.84
CA PHE A 78 0.66 10.97 9.63
C PHE A 78 -0.39 11.32 8.57
N GLY A 79 -1.41 10.49 8.36
CA GLY A 79 -2.52 10.83 7.46
C GLY A 79 -3.27 12.11 7.89
N GLY A 80 -3.41 12.37 9.18
CA GLY A 80 -4.00 13.61 9.69
C GLY A 80 -3.13 14.84 9.45
N ILE A 81 -1.82 14.72 9.67
CA ILE A 81 -0.84 15.78 9.39
C ILE A 81 -0.82 16.07 7.89
N GLU A 82 -0.71 15.05 7.06
CA GLU A 82 -0.71 15.14 5.61
C GLU A 82 -2.00 15.79 5.08
N GLY A 83 -3.15 15.40 5.61
CA GLY A 83 -4.44 16.01 5.27
C GLY A 83 -4.48 17.50 5.62
N TYR A 84 -3.97 17.87 6.80
CA TYR A 84 -3.86 19.28 7.21
C TYR A 84 -2.92 20.07 6.30
N LEU A 85 -1.73 19.54 6.00
CA LEU A 85 -0.75 20.23 5.15
C LEU A 85 -1.28 20.43 3.73
N ASN A 86 -1.97 19.44 3.16
CA ASN A 86 -2.61 19.57 1.85
C ASN A 86 -3.68 20.67 1.83
N LEU A 87 -4.48 20.80 2.88
CA LEU A 87 -5.50 21.86 2.96
C LEU A 87 -4.86 23.26 3.06
N VAL A 88 -3.72 23.38 3.75
CA VAL A 88 -3.01 24.66 3.90
C VAL A 88 -2.30 25.06 2.62
N LEU A 89 -1.63 24.12 1.94
CA LEU A 89 -0.83 24.40 0.74
C LEU A 89 -1.67 24.54 -0.53
N PHE A 90 -2.83 23.87 -0.60
CA PHE A 90 -3.74 23.92 -1.73
C PHE A 90 -5.10 24.51 -1.29
N PRO A 91 -5.16 25.84 -1.03
CA PRO A 91 -6.34 26.51 -0.47
C PRO A 91 -7.46 26.71 -1.51
N GLN A 92 -7.20 26.45 -2.78
CA GLN A 92 -8.24 26.48 -3.82
C GLN A 92 -9.38 25.52 -3.41
N PRO A 93 -10.64 25.86 -3.71
CA PRO A 93 -11.80 25.15 -3.17
C PRO A 93 -11.68 23.64 -3.41
N TYR A 94 -11.59 22.89 -2.31
CA TYR A 94 -11.49 21.43 -2.25
C TYR A 94 -10.23 20.79 -2.83
N SER A 95 -9.31 21.53 -3.44
CA SER A 95 -8.11 20.96 -4.10
C SER A 95 -7.23 20.16 -3.14
N GLY A 96 -6.90 20.70 -1.95
CA GLY A 96 -6.16 19.98 -0.92
C GLY A 96 -6.87 18.73 -0.41
N LEU A 97 -8.19 18.77 -0.25
CA LEU A 97 -8.98 17.61 0.16
C LEU A 97 -8.94 16.50 -0.91
N ILE A 98 -9.10 16.88 -2.18
CA ILE A 98 -9.07 15.95 -3.31
C ILE A 98 -7.68 15.31 -3.42
N LEU A 99 -6.61 16.10 -3.29
CA LEU A 99 -5.22 15.62 -3.29
C LEU A 99 -4.97 14.62 -2.16
N PHE A 100 -5.42 14.95 -0.94
CA PHE A 100 -5.32 14.03 0.20
C PHE A 100 -6.08 12.72 -0.04
N LEU A 101 -7.33 12.79 -0.50
CA LEU A 101 -8.14 11.59 -0.79
C LEU A 101 -7.52 10.75 -1.91
N TRP A 102 -6.98 11.40 -2.94
CA TRP A 102 -6.26 10.73 -4.03
C TRP A 102 -5.04 9.98 -3.51
N ALA A 103 -4.22 10.65 -2.70
CA ALA A 103 -3.02 10.09 -2.12
C ALA A 103 -3.33 8.94 -1.15
N ALA A 104 -4.29 9.13 -0.24
CA ALA A 104 -4.73 8.12 0.72
C ALA A 104 -5.31 6.89 0.00
N PHE A 105 -6.10 7.09 -1.05
CA PHE A 105 -6.66 5.99 -1.83
C PHE A 105 -5.56 5.20 -2.56
N GLY A 106 -4.57 5.87 -3.14
CA GLY A 106 -3.41 5.22 -3.75
C GLY A 106 -2.64 4.34 -2.75
N VAL A 107 -2.44 4.83 -1.53
CA VAL A 107 -1.82 4.04 -0.44
C VAL A 107 -2.67 2.83 -0.06
N LEU A 108 -3.98 3.01 0.12
CA LEU A 108 -4.89 1.91 0.46
C LEU A 108 -4.93 0.82 -0.62
N LEU A 109 -4.97 1.19 -1.91
CA LEU A 109 -4.90 0.22 -3.02
C LEU A 109 -3.60 -0.57 -3.01
N THR A 110 -2.47 0.12 -2.77
CA THR A 110 -1.15 -0.50 -2.70
C THR A 110 -1.06 -1.48 -1.53
N VAL A 111 -1.58 -1.10 -0.37
CA VAL A 111 -1.60 -1.95 0.84
C VAL A 111 -2.52 -3.15 0.66
N ALA A 112 -3.72 -2.95 0.11
CA ALA A 112 -4.69 -4.00 -0.15
C ALA A 112 -4.13 -5.04 -1.12
N SER A 113 -3.59 -4.60 -2.27
CA SER A 113 -2.99 -5.49 -3.27
C SER A 113 -1.79 -6.28 -2.73
N LEU A 114 -0.92 -5.65 -1.93
CA LEU A 114 0.18 -6.34 -1.26
C LEU A 114 -0.30 -7.40 -0.26
N SER A 115 -1.38 -7.12 0.47
CA SER A 115 -1.96 -8.09 1.39
C SER A 115 -2.45 -9.33 0.65
N TRP A 116 -3.17 -9.16 -0.47
CA TRP A 116 -3.65 -10.26 -1.32
C TRP A 116 -2.52 -11.08 -1.95
N LEU A 117 -1.48 -10.40 -2.48
CA LEU A 117 -0.31 -11.08 -3.03
C LEU A 117 0.39 -11.95 -1.98
N ARG A 118 0.42 -11.50 -0.73
CA ARG A 118 1.08 -12.24 0.35
C ARG A 118 0.24 -13.40 0.86
N GLU A 119 -1.07 -13.24 0.97
CA GLU A 119 -1.98 -14.35 1.24
C GLU A 119 -1.81 -15.46 0.20
N LEU A 120 -1.77 -15.11 -1.08
CA LEU A 120 -1.53 -16.06 -2.15
C LEU A 120 -0.17 -16.78 -2.03
N SER A 121 0.89 -16.03 -1.67
CA SER A 121 2.22 -16.61 -1.47
C SER A 121 2.27 -17.60 -0.29
N ARG A 122 1.49 -17.34 0.78
CA ARG A 122 1.38 -18.23 1.94
C ARG A 122 0.63 -19.51 1.57
N ALA A 123 -0.53 -19.37 0.93
CA ALA A 123 -1.30 -20.51 0.44
C ALA A 123 -0.49 -21.43 -0.49
N LYS A 124 0.36 -20.87 -1.37
CA LYS A 124 1.25 -21.65 -2.23
C LYS A 124 2.31 -22.44 -1.43
N ARG A 125 2.88 -21.84 -0.38
CA ARG A 125 3.85 -22.52 0.50
C ARG A 125 3.20 -23.65 1.30
N ASP A 126 2.03 -23.40 1.88
CA ASP A 126 1.32 -24.37 2.72
C ASP A 126 0.87 -25.60 1.91
N LEU A 127 0.57 -25.44 0.62
CA LEU A 127 0.26 -26.56 -0.28
C LEU A 127 1.49 -27.35 -0.76
N ALA A 128 2.70 -26.78 -0.70
CA ALA A 128 3.94 -27.46 -1.11
C ALA A 128 4.46 -28.42 -0.04
N ILE A 129 4.28 -28.08 1.24
CA ILE A 129 4.71 -28.87 2.40
C ILE A 129 4.07 -30.28 2.46
N PRO A 130 2.74 -30.47 2.27
CA PRO A 130 2.13 -31.80 2.36
C PRO A 130 2.56 -32.72 1.21
N LYS A 131 2.86 -32.19 0.02
CA LYS A 131 3.35 -33.02 -1.11
C LYS A 131 4.74 -33.57 -0.85
N ALA A 132 5.65 -32.77 -0.29
CA ALA A 132 7.00 -33.22 0.04
C ALA A 132 7.00 -34.34 1.11
N SER A 133 6.14 -34.23 2.13
CA SER A 133 5.99 -35.31 3.14
C SER A 133 5.36 -36.58 2.57
N ALA A 134 4.32 -36.46 1.75
CA ALA A 134 3.68 -37.63 1.13
C ALA A 134 4.60 -38.39 0.17
N GLU A 135 5.46 -37.67 -0.56
CA GLU A 135 6.41 -38.28 -1.50
C GLU A 135 7.60 -38.93 -0.78
N THR A 136 8.00 -38.40 0.39
CA THR A 136 9.04 -39.01 1.23
C THR A 136 8.56 -40.32 1.86
N ILE A 137 7.31 -40.38 2.34
CA ILE A 137 6.70 -41.60 2.89
C ILE A 137 6.50 -42.68 1.82
N ARG A 138 6.32 -42.31 0.55
CA ARG A 138 6.12 -43.27 -0.55
C ARG A 138 7.42 -43.88 -1.07
N ARG A 139 8.58 -43.32 -0.71
CA ARG A 139 9.91 -43.73 -1.19
C ARG A 139 10.76 -44.43 -0.12
N GLY A 140 10.30 -44.50 1.13
CA GLY A 140 10.90 -45.28 2.21
C GLY A 140 10.08 -46.53 2.49
#